data_AF-A0A2D8RT94-F1
#
_entry.id   AF-A0A2D8RT94-F1
#
_cell.length_a   1.000
_cell.length_b   1.000
_cell.length_c   1.000
_cell.angle_alpha   90.00
_cell.angle_beta   90.00
_cell.angle_gamma   90.00
#
_symmetry.space_group_name_H-M   'P 1'
#
loop_
_entity.id
_entity.type
_entity.pdbx_description
1 polymer ?
#
loop_
_entity_poly.entity_id
_entity_poly.type
_entity_poly.pdbx_seq_one_letter_code
_entity_poly.pdbx_strand_id
1 'polypeptide(L)'
;MNNIAGVREARADNHLPYAVMASGTLIAIAIVVAALTGGGSGMMPNPQGGIWVERNDTLYLCQARPKAPAPCVNLSDGSTLAFGDISR
;
A
#
# COMPACT_ATOMS: atom_id res chain seq x y z
N MET A 1 53.91 18.74 -31.65
CA MET A 1 53.38 17.93 -30.53
C MET A 1 53.36 18.82 -29.30
N ASN A 2 52.18 19.00 -28.68
CA ASN A 2 51.97 19.18 -27.24
C ASN A 2 50.46 19.34 -26.97
N ASN A 3 49.90 18.35 -26.28
CA ASN A 3 48.48 18.24 -25.93
C ASN A 3 48.16 19.13 -24.72
N ILE A 4 47.05 19.86 -24.76
CA ILE A 4 46.38 20.40 -23.57
C ILE A 4 44.90 20.02 -23.70
N ALA A 5 44.61 18.74 -23.49
CA ALA A 5 43.28 18.23 -23.18
C ALA A 5 43.30 17.88 -21.70
N GLY A 6 42.77 18.76 -20.85
CA GLY A 6 42.89 18.52 -19.41
C GLY A 6 42.32 19.60 -18.51
N VAL A 7 41.22 20.27 -18.88
CA VAL A 7 40.48 21.13 -17.94
C VAL A 7 39.01 21.16 -18.36
N ARG A 8 38.15 20.26 -17.86
CA ARG A 8 36.72 20.56 -17.55
C ARG A 8 35.81 19.43 -17.03
N GLU A 9 36.29 18.24 -16.70
CA GLU A 9 35.41 17.21 -16.13
C GLU A 9 35.87 16.79 -14.73
N ALA A 10 35.58 17.60 -13.71
CA ALA A 10 35.77 17.23 -12.32
C ALA A 10 34.87 18.03 -11.36
N ARG A 11 33.56 18.15 -11.65
CA ARG A 11 32.63 18.80 -10.70
C ARG A 11 31.31 18.05 -10.45
N ALA A 12 31.17 16.79 -10.83
CA ALA A 12 29.89 16.09 -10.74
C ALA A 12 29.76 14.99 -9.65
N ASP A 13 30.75 14.75 -8.79
CA ASP A 13 30.74 13.52 -7.97
C ASP A 13 30.39 13.68 -6.47
N ASN A 14 30.22 14.89 -5.94
CA ASN A 14 29.98 15.08 -4.49
C ASN A 14 28.50 15.25 -4.08
N HIS A 15 27.55 15.26 -5.02
CA HIS A 15 26.12 15.41 -4.71
C HIS A 15 25.34 14.09 -4.76
N LEU A 16 25.88 13.07 -5.43
CA LEU A 16 25.33 11.72 -5.51
C LEU A 16 25.14 11.06 -4.12
N PRO A 17 26.08 11.10 -3.17
CA PRO A 17 25.90 10.38 -1.90
C PRO A 17 24.81 11.01 -1.02
N TYR A 18 24.66 12.33 -1.03
CA TYR A 18 23.63 13.01 -0.24
C TYR A 18 22.24 12.80 -0.84
N ALA A 19 22.12 12.84 -2.16
CA ALA A 19 20.86 12.53 -2.84
C ALA A 19 20.42 11.08 -2.62
N VAL A 20 21.36 10.12 -2.68
CA VAL A 20 21.09 8.70 -2.40
C VAL A 20 20.68 8.50 -0.94
N MET A 21 21.41 9.09 0.02
CA MET A 21 21.04 9.00 1.45
C MET A 21 19.68 9.63 1.75
N ALA A 22 19.38 10.81 1.20
CA ALA A 22 18.10 11.49 1.38
C ALA A 22 16.94 10.73 0.73
N SER A 23 17.16 10.11 -0.43
CA SER A 23 16.15 9.27 -1.07
C SER A 23 15.89 7.99 -0.28
N GLY A 24 16.93 7.35 0.25
CA GLY A 24 16.80 6.14 1.08
C GLY A 24 16.04 6.39 2.38
N THR A 25 16.29 7.51 3.06
CA THR A 25 15.57 7.87 4.29
C THR A 25 14.10 8.17 4.02
N LEU A 26 13.77 8.85 2.93
CA LEU A 26 12.37 9.11 2.55
C LEU A 26 11.61 7.81 2.25
N ILE A 27 12.25 6.85 1.58
CA ILE A 27 11.64 5.53 1.31
C ILE A 27 11.42 4.76 2.61
N ALA A 28 12.39 4.73 3.52
CA ALA A 28 12.26 4.07 4.81
C ALA A 28 11.12 4.67 5.65
N ILE A 29 11.00 6.00 5.68
CA ILE A 29 9.91 6.70 6.36
C ILE A 29 8.56 6.33 5.72
N ALA A 30 8.46 6.32 4.39
CA ALA A 30 7.22 5.95 3.70
C ALA A 30 6.78 4.52 4.03
N ILE A 31 7.71 3.56 4.10
CA ILE A 31 7.42 2.17 4.47
C ILE A 31 6.94 2.08 5.93
N VAL A 32 7.62 2.76 6.85
CA VAL A 32 7.23 2.78 8.27
C VAL A 32 5.86 3.42 8.45
N VAL A 33 5.59 4.55 7.78
CA VAL A 33 4.28 5.21 7.81
C VAL A 33 3.21 4.29 7.23
N ALA A 34 3.45 3.65 6.08
CA ALA A 34 2.51 2.71 5.47
C ALA A 34 2.24 1.47 6.37
N ALA A 35 3.24 0.99 7.11
CA ALA A 35 3.05 -0.09 8.07
C ALA A 35 2.24 0.35 9.30
N LEU A 36 2.44 1.57 9.77
CA LEU A 36 1.71 2.14 10.91
C LEU A 36 0.28 2.55 10.56
N THR A 37 0.04 3.03 9.33
CA THR A 37 -1.29 3.42 8.83
C THR A 37 -2.03 2.26 8.15
N GLY A 38 -1.31 1.21 7.75
CA GLY A 38 -1.84 -0.02 7.17
C GLY A 38 -2.60 -0.91 8.15
N GLY A 39 -2.65 -0.54 9.45
CA GLY A 39 -3.54 -1.13 10.45
C GLY A 39 -5.02 -0.74 10.28
N GLY A 40 -5.47 -0.54 9.04
CA GLY A 40 -6.81 -0.12 8.68
C GLY A 40 -7.79 -1.28 8.69
N SER A 41 -8.32 -1.61 9.86
CA SER A 41 -9.60 -2.32 10.05
C SER A 41 -9.89 -3.47 9.07
N GLY A 42 -8.93 -4.34 8.73
CA GLY A 42 -9.14 -5.54 7.89
C GLY A 42 -9.87 -5.31 6.55
N MET A 43 -10.01 -4.07 6.08
CA MET A 43 -10.90 -3.72 4.98
C MET A 43 -10.09 -3.28 3.77
N MET A 44 -10.16 -4.04 2.69
CA MET A 44 -9.40 -3.79 1.45
C MET A 44 -10.34 -3.72 0.25
N PRO A 45 -10.18 -2.78 -0.70
CA PRO A 45 -11.01 -2.74 -1.90
C PRO A 45 -10.77 -3.97 -2.79
N ASN A 46 -11.84 -4.55 -3.33
CA ASN A 46 -11.74 -5.62 -4.32
C ASN A 46 -11.71 -5.02 -5.75
N PRO A 47 -10.68 -5.28 -6.58
CA PRO A 47 -10.62 -4.77 -7.95
C PRO A 47 -11.78 -5.25 -8.85
N GLN A 48 -12.45 -6.35 -8.48
CA GLN A 48 -13.65 -6.83 -9.18
C GLN A 48 -14.95 -6.20 -8.67
N GLY A 49 -14.86 -5.29 -7.70
CA GLY A 49 -15.99 -4.63 -7.04
C GLY A 49 -16.25 -5.15 -5.63
N GLY A 50 -16.68 -4.24 -4.76
CA GLY A 50 -16.91 -4.52 -3.33
C GLY A 50 -15.67 -4.29 -2.47
N ILE A 51 -15.72 -4.80 -1.24
CA ILE A 51 -14.62 -4.74 -0.26
C ILE A 51 -14.38 -6.12 0.33
N TRP A 52 -13.12 -6.46 0.47
CA TRP A 52 -12.62 -7.53 1.33
C TRP A 52 -12.67 -7.04 2.78
N VAL A 53 -13.12 -7.91 3.68
CA VAL A 53 -13.18 -7.64 5.11
C VAL A 53 -12.61 -8.84 5.84
N GLU A 54 -11.58 -8.65 6.64
CA GLU A 54 -10.99 -9.66 7.49
C GLU A 54 -11.52 -9.50 8.93
N ARG A 55 -12.06 -10.58 9.50
CA ARG A 55 -12.52 -10.64 10.89
C ARG A 55 -12.34 -12.03 11.45
N ASN A 56 -11.75 -12.13 12.64
CA ASN A 56 -11.49 -13.41 13.32
C ASN A 56 -10.81 -14.44 12.39
N ASP A 57 -9.72 -14.03 11.73
CA ASP A 57 -8.97 -14.84 10.75
C ASP A 57 -9.81 -15.36 9.57
N THR A 58 -10.99 -14.77 9.33
CA THR A 58 -11.89 -15.13 8.25
C THR A 58 -12.00 -13.97 7.27
N LEU A 59 -11.85 -14.29 5.99
CA LEU A 59 -11.94 -13.33 4.90
C LEU A 59 -13.33 -13.33 4.27
N TYR A 60 -13.95 -12.16 4.21
CA TYR A 60 -15.27 -11.94 3.64
C TYR A 60 -15.19 -11.03 2.40
N LEU A 61 -15.97 -11.31 1.37
CA LEU A 61 -16.20 -10.38 0.25
C LEU A 61 -17.58 -9.75 0.38
N CYS A 62 -17.60 -8.44 0.63
CA CYS A 62 -18.81 -7.65 0.78
C CYS A 62 -19.12 -6.86 -0.49
N GLN A 63 -20.33 -7.02 -1.02
CA GLN A 63 -20.81 -6.23 -2.16
C GLN A 63 -21.78 -5.14 -1.69
N ALA A 64 -21.51 -3.90 -2.06
CA ALA A 64 -22.43 -2.80 -1.80
C ALA A 64 -23.75 -3.03 -2.56
N ARG A 65 -24.89 -2.91 -1.87
CA ARG A 65 -26.21 -2.88 -2.49
C ARG A 65 -26.91 -1.54 -2.19
N PRO A 66 -27.63 -0.96 -3.16
CA PRO A 66 -28.24 0.37 -2.98
C PRO A 66 -29.48 0.39 -2.09
N LYS A 67 -30.15 -0.74 -1.84
CA LYS A 67 -31.44 -0.81 -1.12
C LYS A 67 -31.51 -1.88 -0.03
N ALA A 68 -30.39 -2.46 0.38
CA ALA A 68 -30.34 -3.52 1.38
C ALA A 68 -28.97 -3.51 2.09
N PRO A 69 -28.85 -4.14 3.28
CA PRO A 69 -27.55 -4.39 3.88
C PRO A 69 -26.62 -5.11 2.88
N ALA A 70 -25.37 -4.64 2.79
CA ALA A 70 -24.37 -5.25 1.91
C ALA A 70 -24.14 -6.71 2.35
N PRO A 71 -24.44 -7.72 1.49
CA PRO A 71 -24.10 -9.10 1.80
C PRO A 71 -22.59 -9.28 1.73
N CYS A 72 -22.07 -10.05 2.67
CA CYS A 72 -20.69 -10.44 2.79
C CYS A 72 -20.61 -11.95 2.77
N VAL A 73 -19.88 -12.49 1.79
CA VAL A 73 -19.70 -13.93 1.62
C VAL A 73 -18.39 -14.33 2.29
N ASN A 74 -18.44 -15.29 3.20
CA ASN A 74 -17.24 -15.93 3.73
C ASN A 74 -16.59 -16.78 2.63
N LEU A 75 -15.32 -16.52 2.32
CA LEU A 75 -14.64 -17.26 1.26
C LEU A 75 -14.25 -18.69 1.63
N SER A 76 -14.30 -19.03 2.91
CA SER A 76 -13.89 -20.35 3.40
C SER A 76 -15.03 -21.38 3.30
N ASP A 77 -16.26 -20.97 3.59
CA ASP A 77 -17.42 -21.87 3.68
C ASP A 77 -18.62 -21.44 2.81
N GLY A 78 -18.57 -20.27 2.18
CA GLY A 78 -19.65 -19.72 1.33
C GLY A 78 -20.85 -19.17 2.11
N SER A 79 -20.81 -19.13 3.45
CA SER A 79 -21.86 -18.53 4.25
C SER A 79 -21.99 -17.03 3.99
N THR A 80 -23.19 -16.48 4.14
CA THR A 80 -23.48 -15.06 3.89
C THR A 80 -23.94 -14.37 5.16
N LEU A 81 -23.32 -13.24 5.48
CA LEU A 81 -23.68 -12.35 6.60
C LEU A 81 -23.96 -10.94 6.07
N ALA A 82 -24.61 -10.09 6.84
CA ALA A 82 -24.68 -8.67 6.49
C ALA A 82 -23.40 -7.95 6.97
N PHE A 83 -22.96 -6.94 6.23
CA PHE A 83 -21.79 -6.12 6.61
C PHE A 83 -21.91 -5.54 8.03
N GLY A 84 -23.13 -5.19 8.46
CA GLY A 84 -23.40 -4.70 9.81
C GLY A 84 -23.14 -5.74 10.92
N ASP A 85 -23.18 -7.03 10.61
CA ASP A 85 -22.89 -8.13 11.55
C ASP A 85 -21.38 -8.38 11.68
N ILE A 86 -20.60 -7.97 10.67
CA ILE A 86 -19.14 -8.13 10.60
C ILE A 86 -18.43 -6.88 11.14
N SER A 87 -18.94 -5.69 10.84
CA SER A 87 -18.30 -4.40 11.19
C SER A 87 -18.48 -3.97 12.66
N ARG A 88 -19.16 -4.76 13.49
CA ARG A 88 -19.33 -4.51 14.94
C ARG A 88 -18.24 -5.17 15.76
#